data_AF-A0A7S2LBH0-F1
#
_entry.id   AF-A0A7S2LBH0-F1
#
_cell.length_a   1.000
_cell.length_b   1.000
_cell.length_c   1.000
_cell.angle_alpha   90.00
_cell.angle_beta   90.00
_cell.angle_gamma   90.00
#
_symmetry.space_group_name_H-M   'P 1'
#
loop_
_entity.id
_entity.type
_entity.pdbx_description
1 polymer ?
#
loop_
_entity_poly.entity_id
_entity_poly.type
_entity_poly.pdbx_seq_one_letter_code
_entity_poly.pdbx_strand_id
1 'polypeptide(L)'
;AFFPMDLGNWPRDRCLHVLEVTAACMAFVVERQRGAIVELLSHMATALPQVVSLEQLALPSAPAQAPTTNAEETGHAAWQRLGPRDLCYAIFTSGSTGRPKCVLC
;
A
#
# COMPACT_ATOMS: atom_id res chain seq x y z
N ALA A 1 -6.44 -0.91 5.10
CA ALA A 1 -5.06 -0.61 5.51
C ALA A 1 -4.13 -0.51 4.31
N PHE A 2 -3.02 0.22 4.42
CA PHE A 2 -1.94 0.24 3.42
C PHE A 2 -0.59 -0.12 4.08
N PHE A 3 0.41 -0.49 3.27
CA PHE A 3 1.79 -0.62 3.73
C PHE A 3 2.76 -0.10 2.66
N PRO A 4 3.87 0.55 3.06
CA PRO A 4 4.89 1.00 2.12
C PRO A 4 5.85 -0.13 1.77
N MET A 5 6.37 -0.11 0.54
CA MET A 5 7.41 -1.02 0.07
C MET A 5 8.42 -0.24 -0.78
N ASP A 6 9.70 -0.50 -0.55
CA ASP A 6 10.80 0.17 -1.26
C ASP A 6 11.46 -0.80 -2.25
N LEU A 7 10.94 -0.81 -3.48
CA LEU A 7 11.43 -1.67 -4.55
C LEU A 7 12.86 -1.33 -5.00
N GLY A 8 13.35 -0.12 -4.72
CA GLY A 8 14.68 0.32 -5.12
C GLY A 8 15.78 -0.14 -4.17
N ASN A 9 15.47 -0.25 -2.88
CA ASN A 9 16.46 -0.55 -1.85
C ASN A 9 16.29 -1.94 -1.21
N TRP A 10 15.13 -2.59 -1.37
CA TRP A 10 14.89 -3.89 -0.74
C TRP A 10 15.33 -5.06 -1.63
N PRO A 11 15.95 -6.11 -1.05
CA PRO A 11 16.19 -7.35 -1.77
C PRO A 11 14.90 -7.98 -2.29
N ARG A 12 14.97 -8.63 -3.45
CA ARG A 12 13.83 -9.28 -4.12
C ARG A 12 13.04 -10.22 -3.20
N ASP A 13 13.72 -11.08 -2.45
CA ASP A 13 13.08 -12.05 -1.56
C ASP A 13 12.31 -11.38 -0.42
N ARG A 14 12.77 -10.19 0.02
CA ARG A 14 12.04 -9.39 1.01
C ARG A 14 10.74 -8.87 0.42
N CYS A 15 10.76 -8.34 -0.79
CA CYS A 15 9.56 -7.83 -1.46
C CYS A 15 8.53 -8.95 -1.70
N LEU A 16 8.98 -10.11 -2.18
CA LEU A 16 8.11 -11.28 -2.38
C LEU A 16 7.48 -11.73 -1.05
N HIS A 17 8.28 -11.85 0.01
CA HIS A 17 7.76 -12.22 1.32
C HIS A 17 6.70 -11.25 1.83
N VAL A 18 6.91 -9.93 1.65
CA VAL A 18 5.94 -8.90 2.03
C VAL A 18 4.64 -9.05 1.24
N LEU A 19 4.73 -9.24 -0.08
CA LEU A 19 3.56 -9.41 -0.94
C LEU A 19 2.78 -10.69 -0.60
N GLU A 20 3.48 -11.80 -0.33
CA GLU A 20 2.87 -13.06 0.10
C GLU A 20 2.14 -12.93 1.43
N VAL A 21 2.77 -12.32 2.45
CA VAL A 21 2.18 -12.18 3.80
C VAL A 21 0.98 -11.25 3.80
N THR A 22 0.99 -10.21 2.97
CA THR A 22 -0.06 -9.19 2.96
C THR A 22 -1.23 -9.52 2.04
N ALA A 23 -1.02 -10.39 1.04
CA ALA A 23 -2.00 -10.69 0.00
C ALA A 23 -2.63 -9.40 -0.60
N ALA A 24 -1.78 -8.39 -0.83
CA ALA A 24 -2.24 -7.08 -1.28
C ALA A 24 -3.11 -7.20 -2.54
N CYS A 25 -4.26 -6.54 -2.54
CA CYS A 25 -5.16 -6.53 -3.68
C CYS A 25 -4.87 -5.38 -4.67
N MET A 26 -4.10 -4.38 -4.26
CA MET A 26 -3.77 -3.21 -5.06
C MET A 26 -2.34 -2.73 -4.75
N ALA A 27 -1.62 -2.32 -5.79
CA ALA A 27 -0.28 -1.78 -5.70
C ALA A 27 -0.24 -0.42 -6.43
N PHE A 28 -0.04 0.65 -5.67
CA PHE A 28 0.22 1.98 -6.21
C PHE A 28 1.71 2.16 -6.44
N VAL A 29 2.12 2.51 -7.65
CA VAL A 29 3.52 2.70 -8.02
C VAL A 29 3.70 3.96 -8.84
N VAL A 30 4.89 4.53 -8.82
CA VAL A 30 5.29 5.51 -9.84
C VAL A 30 5.66 4.77 -11.13
N GLU A 31 5.45 5.38 -12.30
CA GLU A 31 5.62 4.73 -13.60
C GLU A 31 7.05 4.16 -13.77
N ARG A 32 8.07 4.86 -13.27
CA ARG A 32 9.47 4.39 -13.30
C ARG A 32 9.70 3.06 -12.55
N GLN A 33 8.83 2.70 -11.61
CA GLN A 33 8.91 1.46 -10.83
C GLN A 33 7.93 0.39 -11.31
N ARG A 34 7.10 0.68 -12.33
CA ARG A 34 6.09 -0.23 -12.84
C ARG A 34 6.69 -1.53 -13.37
N GLY A 35 7.81 -1.46 -14.07
CA GLY A 35 8.51 -2.66 -14.56
C GLY A 35 8.95 -3.59 -13.43
N ALA A 36 9.53 -3.03 -12.36
CA ALA A 36 10.03 -3.79 -11.22
C ALA A 36 8.91 -4.50 -10.45
N ILE A 37 7.75 -3.85 -10.25
CA ILE A 37 6.62 -4.51 -9.59
C ILE A 37 6.02 -5.61 -10.50
N VAL A 38 5.90 -5.37 -11.80
CA VAL A 38 5.37 -6.38 -12.75
C VAL A 38 6.28 -7.61 -12.78
N GLU A 39 7.60 -7.40 -12.80
CA GLU A 39 8.57 -8.49 -12.70
C GLU A 39 8.39 -9.28 -11.40
N LEU A 40 8.36 -8.62 -10.23
CA LEU A 40 8.14 -9.28 -8.95
C LEU A 40 6.85 -10.10 -8.92
N LEU A 41 5.74 -9.52 -9.40
CA LEU A 41 4.43 -10.17 -9.44
C LEU A 41 4.41 -11.39 -10.35
N SER A 42 5.23 -11.42 -11.41
CA SER A 42 5.34 -12.59 -12.30
C SER A 42 5.84 -13.86 -11.61
N HIS A 43 6.40 -13.73 -10.41
CA HIS A 43 6.91 -14.83 -9.59
C HIS A 43 5.96 -15.27 -8.47
N MET A 44 4.83 -14.60 -8.31
CA MET A 44 3.83 -14.98 -7.32
C MET A 44 2.93 -16.08 -7.86
N ALA A 45 2.64 -17.09 -7.04
CA ALA A 45 1.73 -18.18 -7.37
C ALA A 45 0.26 -17.87 -7.02
N THR A 46 -0.01 -16.73 -6.38
CA THR A 46 -1.31 -16.34 -5.85
C THR A 46 -1.97 -15.24 -6.68
N ALA A 47 -3.17 -14.82 -6.27
CA ALA A 47 -3.84 -13.66 -6.85
C ALA A 47 -2.91 -12.43 -6.83
N LEU A 48 -2.81 -11.76 -7.98
CA LEU A 48 -1.95 -10.60 -8.16
C LEU A 48 -2.72 -9.31 -7.82
N PRO A 49 -2.09 -8.33 -7.16
CA PRO A 49 -2.69 -7.02 -6.98
C PRO A 49 -2.92 -6.34 -8.33
N GLN A 50 -3.96 -5.52 -8.40
CA GLN A 50 -4.07 -4.53 -9.47
C GLN A 50 -2.95 -3.50 -9.32
N VAL A 51 -2.13 -3.33 -10.36
CA VAL A 51 -1.07 -2.31 -10.40
C VAL A 51 -1.63 -1.02 -10.98
N VAL A 52 -1.50 0.08 -10.23
CA VAL A 52 -1.98 1.41 -10.61
C VAL A 52 -0.81 2.38 -10.58
N SER A 53 -0.55 3.06 -11.71
CA SER A 53 0.45 4.13 -11.75
C SER A 53 -0.11 5.40 -11.13
N LEU A 54 0.64 6.03 -10.23
CA LEU A 54 0.24 7.26 -9.56
C LEU A 54 0.03 8.42 -10.55
N GLU A 55 0.78 8.42 -11.66
CA GLU A 55 0.67 9.40 -12.74
C GLU A 55 -0.63 9.28 -13.53
N GLN A 56 -1.31 8.14 -13.47
CA GLN A 56 -2.63 7.93 -14.07
C GLN A 56 -3.77 8.39 -13.16
N LEU A 57 -3.49 8.60 -11.87
CA LEU A 57 -4.46 9.16 -10.96
C LEU A 57 -4.53 10.67 -11.22
N ALA A 58 -5.73 11.17 -11.52
CA ALA A 58 -6.03 12.60 -11.56
C ALA A 58 -6.01 13.19 -10.14
N LEU A 59 -4.83 13.20 -9.51
CA LEU A 59 -4.64 13.75 -8.18
C LEU A 59 -4.68 15.27 -8.26
N PRO A 60 -5.37 15.94 -7.33
CA PRO A 60 -5.30 17.39 -7.20
C PRO A 60 -3.85 17.85 -7.05
N SER A 61 -3.47 18.89 -7.79
CA SER A 61 -2.13 19.48 -7.76
C SER A 61 -1.83 20.23 -6.45
N ALA A 62 -2.86 20.52 -5.65
CA ALA A 62 -2.72 21.05 -4.30
C ALA A 62 -3.05 19.94 -3.28
N PRO A 63 -2.32 19.86 -2.15
CA PRO A 63 -2.73 18.99 -1.06
C PRO A 63 -4.16 19.34 -0.66
N ALA A 64 -4.97 18.31 -0.40
CA ALA A 64 -6.30 18.51 0.15
C ALA A 64 -6.15 19.36 1.42
N GLN A 65 -6.86 20.48 1.49
CA GLN A 65 -6.96 21.23 2.74
C GLN A 65 -7.55 20.28 3.77
N ALA A 66 -6.89 20.15 4.93
CA ALA A 66 -7.43 19.36 6.02
C ALA A 66 -8.87 19.84 6.26
N PRO A 67 -9.87 18.94 6.33
CA PRO A 67 -11.24 19.35 6.56
C PRO A 67 -11.26 20.17 7.86
N THR A 68 -11.59 21.45 7.75
CA THR A 68 -11.66 22.40 8.88
C THR A 68 -12.96 22.23 9.68
N THR A 69 -13.79 21.30 9.27
CA THR A 69 -15.10 20.97 9.84
C THR A 69 -15.18 19.46 10.06
N ASN A 70 -15.80 19.07 11.17
CA ASN A 70 -16.13 17.68 11.44
C ASN A 70 -16.87 17.10 10.22
N ALA A 71 -16.49 15.89 9.82
CA ALA A 71 -16.78 15.25 8.54
C ALA A 71 -18.26 14.85 8.32
N GLU A 72 -19.23 15.69 8.70
CA GLU A 72 -20.65 15.37 8.58
C GLU A 72 -21.30 15.90 7.29
N GLU A 73 -20.73 16.87 6.56
CA GLU A 73 -21.51 17.58 5.52
C GLU A 73 -20.95 17.66 4.09
N THR A 74 -19.83 17.02 3.77
CA THR A 74 -19.35 17.02 2.36
C THR A 74 -19.31 15.62 1.80
N GLY A 75 -20.43 15.20 1.17
CA GLY A 75 -20.50 14.43 -0.09
C GLY A 75 -19.58 13.24 -0.37
N HIS A 76 -18.83 12.73 0.61
CA HIS A 76 -18.06 11.51 0.47
C HIS A 76 -19.05 10.38 0.64
N ALA A 77 -19.27 9.60 -0.42
CA ALA A 77 -20.03 8.36 -0.38
C ALA A 77 -19.71 7.63 0.93
N ALA A 78 -20.74 7.41 1.76
CA ALA A 78 -20.65 6.97 3.14
C ALA A 78 -19.41 6.11 3.41
N TRP A 79 -18.36 6.73 3.95
CA TRP A 79 -17.20 5.99 4.43
C TRP A 79 -17.71 4.86 5.31
N GLN A 80 -17.18 3.65 5.14
CA GLN A 80 -17.47 2.59 6.09
C GLN A 80 -17.21 3.11 7.51
N ARG A 81 -18.07 2.76 8.46
CA ARG A 81 -17.88 3.13 9.87
C ARG A 81 -16.58 2.49 10.36
N LEU A 82 -15.51 3.28 10.40
CA LEU A 82 -14.21 2.91 10.95
C LEU A 82 -14.26 3.05 12.48
N GLY A 83 -13.76 2.05 13.19
CA GLY A 83 -13.56 2.03 14.63
C GLY A 83 -12.08 2.10 15.03
N PRO A 84 -11.78 2.40 16.30
CA PRO A 84 -10.41 2.55 16.80
C PRO A 84 -9.58 1.25 16.81
N ARG A 85 -10.19 0.12 16.44
CA ARG A 85 -9.52 -1.18 16.33
C ARG A 85 -9.34 -1.64 14.87
N ASP A 86 -9.81 -0.85 13.91
CA ASP A 86 -9.65 -1.17 12.51
C ASP A 86 -8.22 -0.85 12.05
N LEU A 87 -7.65 -1.75 11.26
CA LEU A 87 -6.29 -1.60 10.76
C LEU A 87 -6.18 -0.41 9.80
N CYS A 88 -5.39 0.58 10.19
CA CYS A 88 -5.11 1.76 9.39
C CYS A 88 -3.94 1.50 8.45
N TYR A 89 -2.83 0.98 8.99
CA TYR A 89 -1.62 0.72 8.20
C TYR A 89 -0.78 -0.41 8.78
N ALA A 90 0.12 -0.92 7.95
CA ALA A 90 1.10 -1.90 8.36
C ALA A 90 2.51 -1.45 7.95
N ILE A 91 3.51 -1.71 8.78
CA ILE A 91 4.91 -1.38 8.51
C ILE A 91 5.77 -2.63 8.71
N PHE A 92 6.66 -2.87 7.74
CA PHE A 92 7.60 -3.98 7.82
C PHE A 92 8.95 -3.56 8.40
N THR A 93 9.30 -4.15 9.53
CA THR A 93 10.57 -3.91 10.23
C THR A 93 11.52 -5.08 10.07
N SER A 94 12.83 -4.86 10.26
CA SER A 94 13.80 -5.96 10.31
C SER A 94 13.50 -6.87 11.50
N GLY A 95 13.32 -8.16 11.24
CA GLY A 95 13.17 -9.17 12.29
C GLY A 95 14.52 -9.73 12.74
N SER A 96 14.62 -10.09 14.01
CA SER A 96 15.78 -10.81 14.57
C SER A 96 16.00 -12.20 13.95
N THR A 97 14.99 -12.76 13.28
CA THR A 97 15.01 -14.07 12.62
C THR A 97 15.33 -13.98 11.13
N GLY A 98 15.81 -12.82 10.64
CA GLY A 98 16.17 -12.59 9.24
C GLY A 98 14.98 -12.31 8.31
N ARG A 99 13.76 -12.67 8.69
CA ARG A 99 12.53 -12.30 7.97
C ARG A 99 11.90 -11.01 8.52
N PRO A 100 11.40 -10.11 7.66
CA PRO A 100 10.67 -8.93 8.09
C PRO A 100 9.46 -9.27 8.95
N LYS A 101 9.21 -8.48 9.99
CA LYS A 101 7.99 -8.58 10.81
C LYS A 101 7.01 -7.49 10.38
N CYS A 102 5.72 -7.82 10.37
CA CYS A 102 4.65 -6.87 10.08
C CYS A 102 4.10 -6.28 11.39
N VAL A 103 4.24 -4.97 11.57
CA VAL A 103 3.60 -4.23 12.67
C VAL A 103 2.28 -3.70 12.16
N LEU A 104 1.19 -3.97 12.89
CA LEU A 104 -0.18 -3.61 12.56
C LEU A 104 -0.62 -2.44 13.44
N CYS A 105 -1.08 -1.35 12.81
CA CYS A 105 -1.48 -0.11 13.48
C CYS A 105 -2.89 0.32 13.07
#